data_AF-A0A964Z7P5-F1
#
_entry.id   AF-A0A964Z7P5-F1
#
_cell.length_a   1.000
_cell.length_b   1.000
_cell.length_c   1.000
_cell.angle_alpha   90.00
_cell.angle_beta   90.00
_cell.angle_gamma   90.00
#
_symmetry.space_group_name_H-M   'P 1'
#
loop_
_entity.id
_entity.type
_entity.pdbx_description
1 polymer ?
#
loop_
_entity_poly.entity_id
_entity_poly.type
_entity_poly.pdbx_seq_one_letter_code
_entity_poly.pdbx_strand_id
1 'polypeptide(L)' 'MFVGVHERQLDPKGRVALPAAFRPRLEPRCYLTLGADKCVDVLTAEAFEQVANDAMEKVRRGEMNRNQQRALA' A
#
# COMPACT_ATOMS: atom_id res chain seq x y z
N MET A 1 5.43 7.57 -12.25
CA MET A 1 5.97 6.21 -12.28
C MET A 1 6.99 6.06 -11.16
N PHE A 2 6.92 4.98 -10.37
CA PHE A 2 7.91 4.63 -9.36
C PHE A 2 8.79 3.52 -9.95
N VAL A 3 10.07 3.81 -10.22
CA VAL A 3 11.01 2.86 -10.81
C VAL A 3 12.36 3.00 -10.14
N GLY A 4 13.02 1.86 -9.93
CA GLY A 4 14.33 1.77 -9.32
C GLY A 4 14.31 0.90 -8.07
N VAL A 5 15.51 0.57 -7.59
CA VAL A 5 15.73 -0.17 -6.34
C VAL A 5 16.49 0.76 -5.40
N HIS A 6 15.99 0.90 -4.18
CA HIS A 6 16.56 1.79 -3.17
C HIS A 6 16.72 1.04 -1.85
N GLU A 7 17.95 0.64 -1.54
CA GLU A 7 18.25 -0.04 -0.27
C GLU A 7 18.26 0.96 0.88
N ARG A 8 17.48 0.67 1.93
CA ARG A 8 17.33 1.51 3.12
C ARG A 8 17.15 0.63 4.35
N GLN A 9 17.83 0.98 5.43
CA GLN A 9 17.64 0.34 6.72
C GLN A 9 16.48 0.97 7.48
N LEU A 10 15.80 0.16 8.29
CA LEU A 10 14.86 0.64 9.29
C LEU A 10 15.63 1.39 10.37
N ASP A 11 15.10 2.54 10.79
CA ASP A 11 15.62 3.21 11.97
C ASP A 11 15.12 2.52 13.26
N PRO A 12 15.65 2.89 14.45
CA PRO A 12 15.24 2.29 15.72
C PRO A 12 13.76 2.47 16.08
N LYS A 13 13.03 3.34 15.35
CA LYS A 13 11.60 3.58 15.53
C LYS A 13 10.76 2.88 14.46
N GLY A 14 11.36 2.01 13.64
CA GLY A 14 10.69 1.29 12.57
C GLY A 14 10.33 2.14 11.36
N ARG A 15 11.02 3.28 11.14
CA ARG A 15 10.76 4.16 9.99
C ARG A 15 11.71 3.84 8.84
N VAL A 16 11.21 3.96 7.61
CA VAL A 16 12.01 3.91 6.37
C VAL A 16 11.95 5.27 5.68
N ALA A 17 13.12 5.84 5.36
CA ALA A 17 13.19 7.08 4.62
C ALA A 17 12.91 6.85 3.12
N LEU A 18 11.79 7.35 2.62
CA LEU A 18 11.45 7.26 1.20
C LEU A 18 12.44 8.05 0.32
N PRO A 19 12.77 7.55 -0.88
CA PRO A 19 13.58 8.27 -1.87
C PRO A 19 13.02 9.67 -2.15
N ALA A 20 13.89 10.68 -2.19
CA ALA A 20 13.47 12.08 -2.33
C ALA A 20 12.64 12.32 -3.61
N ALA A 21 12.96 11.64 -4.71
CA ALA A 21 12.24 11.73 -5.98
C ALA A 21 10.78 11.22 -5.91
N PHE A 22 10.42 10.45 -4.88
CA PHE A 22 9.09 9.88 -4.72
C PHE A 22 8.21 10.69 -3.78
N ARG A 23 8.79 11.48 -2.86
CA ARG A 23 8.06 12.25 -1.84
C ARG A 23 6.96 13.15 -2.42
N PRO A 24 7.20 13.95 -3.48
CA PRO A 24 6.16 14.83 -4.01
C PRO A 24 4.93 14.10 -4.54
N ARG A 25 5.07 12.82 -4.90
CA ARG A 25 3.96 11.99 -5.41
C ARG A 25 3.18 11.29 -4.28
N LEU A 26 3.72 11.28 -3.08
CA LEU A 26 3.17 10.60 -1.90
C LEU A 26 2.69 11.60 -0.83
N GLU A 27 2.82 12.90 -1.11
CA GLU A 27 2.26 13.98 -0.31
C GLU A 27 0.81 14.28 -0.72
N PRO A 28 -0.03 14.80 0.19
CA PRO A 28 0.24 15.02 1.60
C PRO A 28 0.15 13.75 2.46
N ARG A 29 -0.34 12.64 1.88
CA ARG A 29 -0.51 11.36 2.56
C ARG A 29 -0.29 10.19 1.59
N CYS A 30 0.18 9.07 2.14
CA CYS A 30 0.24 7.79 1.46
C CYS A 30 -0.37 6.71 2.35
N TYR A 31 -0.67 5.55 1.76
CA TYR A 31 -1.23 4.41 2.46
C TYR A 31 -0.25 3.25 2.42
N LEU A 32 -0.17 2.51 3.53
CA LEU A 32 0.59 1.28 3.64
C LEU A 32 -0.38 0.10 3.65
N THR A 33 -0.11 -0.91 2.81
CA THR A 33 -0.90 -2.15 2.78
C THR A 33 0.01 -3.36 2.87
N LEU A 34 -0.54 -4.48 3.35
CA LEU A 34 0.15 -5.77 3.30
C LEU A 34 0.20 -6.24 1.84
N GLY A 35 1.39 -6.27 1.28
CA GLY A 35 1.64 -6.75 -0.08
C GLY A 35 1.83 -8.26 -0.15
N ALA A 36 2.09 -8.74 -1.36
CA ALA A 36 2.51 -10.13 -1.57
C ALA A 36 3.91 -10.38 -0.98
N ASP A 37 4.28 -11.65 -0.83
CA ASP A 37 5.66 -12.06 -0.51
C ASP A 37 6.27 -11.43 0.75
N LYS A 38 5.42 -11.14 1.75
CA LYS A 38 5.79 -10.47 3.01
C LYS A 38 6.33 -9.04 2.81
N CYS A 39 5.92 -8.38 1.74
CA CYS A 39 6.23 -6.99 1.48
C CYS A 39 5.17 -6.05 2.06
N VAL A 40 5.53 -4.78 2.15
CA VAL A 40 4.62 -3.67 2.42
C VAL A 40 4.54 -2.81 1.17
N ASP A 41 3.34 -2.61 0.65
CA ASP A 41 3.12 -1.72 -0.47
C ASP A 41 2.88 -0.30 0.03
N VAL A 42 3.41 0.68 -0.70
CA VAL A 42 3.20 2.11 -0.44
C VAL A 42 2.41 2.68 -1.61
N LEU A 43 1.19 3.14 -1.35
CA LEU A 43 0.27 3.60 -2.37
C LEU A 43 0.04 5.10 -2.25
N THR A 44 -0.14 5.75 -3.41
CA THR A 44 -0.73 7.11 -3.45
C THR A 44 -2.17 7.04 -2.95
N ALA A 45 -2.73 8.17 -2.52
CA ALA A 45 -4.12 8.21 -2.09
C ALA A 45 -5.08 7.73 -3.19
N GLU A 46 -4.86 8.18 -4.42
CA GLU A 46 -5.65 7.78 -5.59
C GLU A 46 -5.56 6.26 -5.85
N ALA A 47 -4.36 5.67 -5.81
CA ALA A 47 -4.19 4.24 -6.04
C ALA A 47 -4.84 3.41 -4.93
N PHE A 48 -4.75 3.87 -3.69
CA PHE A 48 -5.42 3.22 -2.56
C PHE A 48 -6.94 3.24 -2.73
N GLU A 49 -7.53 4.36 -3.12
CA GLU A 49 -8.98 4.47 -3.37
C GLU A 49 -9.44 3.48 -4.45
N GLN A 50 -8.68 3.33 -5.54
CA GLN A 50 -8.97 2.35 -6.58
C GLN A 50 -8.94 0.91 -6.03
N VAL A 51 -7.88 0.54 -5.30
CA VAL A 51 -7.74 -0.79 -4.69
C VAL A 51 -8.88 -1.07 -3.70
N ALA A 52 -9.25 -0.08 -2.88
CA ALA A 52 -10.33 -0.20 -1.91
C ALA A 52 -11.69 -0.38 -2.59
N ASN A 53 -11.98 0.38 -3.64
CA ASN A 53 -13.21 0.26 -4.41
C ASN A 53 -13.32 -1.12 -5.08
N ASP A 54 -12.24 -1.60 -5.71
CA ASP A 54 -12.20 -2.92 -6.33
C ASP A 54 -12.44 -4.03 -5.30
N ALA A 55 -11.85 -3.89 -4.11
CA ALA A 55 -12.03 -4.82 -3.02
C ALA A 55 -13.48 -4.84 -2.53
N MET A 56 -14.12 -3.68 -2.34
CA MET A 56 -15.53 -3.58 -1.95
C MET A 56 -16.46 -4.23 -2.99
N GLU A 57 -16.20 -4.04 -4.28
CA GLU A 57 -16.99 -4.67 -5.34
C GLU A 57 -16.82 -6.20 -5.37
N LYS A 58 -15.61 -6.73 -5.14
CA LYS A 58 -15.40 -8.19 -5.00
C LYS A 58 -16.14 -8.77 -3.80
N VAL A 59 -16.17 -8.05 -2.68
CA VAL A 59 -16.98 -8.43 -1.50
C VAL A 59 -18.46 -8.47 -1.87
N ARG A 60 -18.96 -7.46 -2.57
CA ARG A 60 -20.36 -7.38 -3.02
C ARG A 60 -20.75 -8.54 -3.94
N ARG A 61 -19.84 -8.96 -4.83
CA ARG A 61 -20.03 -10.11 -5.73
C ARG A 61 -19.87 -11.47 -5.05
N GLY A 62 -19.46 -11.52 -3.77
CA GLY A 62 -19.23 -12.76 -3.04
C GLY A 62 -17.94 -13.48 -3.44
N GLU A 63 -16.99 -12.78 -4.09
CA GLU A 63 -15.74 -13.34 -4.60
C GLU A 63 -14.60 -13.36 -3.57
N MET A 64 -14.84 -12.89 -2.34
CA MET A 64 -13.84 -12.85 -1.27
C MET A 64 -14.28 -13.69 -0.07
N ASN A 65 -13.34 -14.49 0.43
CA ASN A 65 -13.53 -15.25 1.66
C ASN A 65 -13.36 -14.35 2.91
N ARG A 66 -13.82 -14.83 4.07
CA ARG A 66 -13.77 -14.08 5.35
C ARG A 66 -12.36 -13.65 5.76
N ASN A 67 -11.34 -14.46 5.49
CA ASN A 67 -9.97 -14.11 5.85
C ASN A 67 -9.45 -12.95 4.99
N GLN A 68 -9.80 -12.95 3.70
CA GLN A 68 -9.47 -11.87 2.78
C GLN A 68 -10.21 -10.57 3.12
N GLN A 69 -11.47 -10.67 3.56
CA GLN A 69 -12.23 -9.50 4.02
C GLN A 69 -11.62 -8.86 5.28
N ARG A 70 -11.16 -9.68 6.24
CA ARG A 70 -10.49 -9.19 7.45
C ARG A 70 -9.17 -8.50 7.16
N ALA A 71 -8.47 -8.92 6.10
CA ALA A 71 -7.22 -8.28 5.69
C ALA A 71 -7.42 -6.85 5.14
N LEU A 72 -8.68 -6.46 4.85
CA LEU A 72 -9.04 -5.11 4.39
C LEU A 72 -9.52 -4.18 5.52
N ALA A 73 -9.81 -4.71 6.71
CA ALA A 73 -10.38 -3.99 7.85
C ALA A 73 -9.30 -3.56 8.84
#